data_AF-A0A495VWJ9-F1
#
_entry.id   AF-A0A495VWJ9-F1
#
_cell.length_a   1.000
_cell.length_b   1.000
_cell.length_c   1.000
_cell.angle_alpha   90.00
_cell.angle_beta   90.00
_cell.angle_gamma   90.00
#
_symmetry.space_group_name_H-M   'P 1'
#
loop_
_entity.id
_entity.type
_entity.pdbx_description
1 polymer ?
#
loop_
_entity_poly.entity_id
_entity_poly.type
_entity_poly.pdbx_seq_one_letter_code
_entity_poly.pdbx_strand_id
1 'polypeptide(L)'
;MPSLDGGECYLCWSAYGEPLHLWLKPLPDRGVWAWLEGTSLEPVVFTGAEADQLLTLWRDLRRKQRAGVVTDQQWCVVATGEESGTRTALVYGLEHGHVTYWRVGEPRDPVPLDLNAIGELIKAWDEVRGKEPWRPPA
;
A
#
# COMPACT_ATOMS: atom_id res chain seq x y z
N MET A 1 13.11 0.99 -14.72
CA MET A 1 11.64 0.89 -14.72
C MET A 1 11.23 -0.50 -15.16
N PRO A 2 10.62 -1.30 -14.28
CA PRO A 2 9.96 -2.53 -14.70
C PRO A 2 8.86 -2.20 -15.72
N SER A 3 8.49 -3.18 -16.55
CA SER A 3 7.31 -3.01 -17.38
C SER A 3 6.07 -2.86 -16.50
N LEU A 4 5.34 -1.76 -16.69
CA LEU A 4 4.03 -1.50 -16.10
C LEU A 4 2.94 -2.44 -16.66
N ASP A 5 3.28 -3.32 -17.60
CA ASP A 5 2.36 -4.33 -18.14
C ASP A 5 1.78 -5.17 -17.00
N GLY A 6 0.44 -5.21 -16.94
CA GLY A 6 -0.33 -5.91 -15.89
C GLY A 6 -0.38 -5.19 -14.54
N GLY A 7 0.17 -3.98 -14.44
CA GLY A 7 -0.01 -3.09 -13.29
C GLY A 7 -1.27 -2.24 -13.45
N GLU A 8 -1.98 -2.04 -12.34
CA GLU A 8 -3.11 -1.13 -12.25
C GLU A 8 -2.66 0.19 -11.61
N CYS A 9 -3.13 1.30 -12.17
CA CYS A 9 -2.81 2.65 -11.69
C CYS A 9 -4.00 3.22 -10.91
N TYR A 10 -3.70 3.73 -9.72
CA TYR A 10 -4.67 4.30 -8.80
C TYR A 10 -4.31 5.75 -8.50
N LEU A 11 -5.29 6.64 -8.64
CA LEU A 11 -5.11 8.04 -8.28
C LEU A 11 -5.16 8.22 -6.75
N CYS A 12 -4.14 8.85 -6.22
CA CYS A 12 -3.96 9.26 -4.83
C CYS A 12 -3.71 10.77 -4.78
N TRP A 13 -3.61 11.35 -3.58
CA TRP A 13 -3.34 12.77 -3.40
C TRP A 13 -2.20 12.98 -2.39
N SER A 14 -1.33 13.95 -2.62
CA SER A 14 -0.32 14.37 -1.63
C SER A 14 -0.97 15.19 -0.50
N ALA A 15 -0.24 15.42 0.59
CA ALA A 15 -0.70 16.34 1.66
C ALA A 15 -0.97 17.75 1.14
N TYR A 16 -0.34 18.13 0.02
CA TYR A 16 -0.50 19.43 -0.62
C TYR A 16 -1.59 19.45 -1.68
N GLY A 17 -2.34 18.37 -1.85
CA GLY A 17 -3.42 18.28 -2.83
C GLY A 17 -2.94 18.10 -4.27
N GLU A 18 -1.74 17.57 -4.46
CA GLU A 18 -1.25 17.19 -5.79
C GLU A 18 -1.68 15.75 -6.12
N PRO A 19 -2.13 15.47 -7.35
CA PRO A 19 -2.45 14.11 -7.74
C PRO A 19 -1.18 13.26 -7.81
N LEU A 20 -1.24 12.07 -7.20
CA LEU A 20 -0.18 11.05 -7.23
C LEU A 20 -0.72 9.78 -7.87
N HIS A 21 0.13 9.03 -8.56
CA HIS A 21 -0.26 7.76 -9.17
C HIS A 21 0.41 6.61 -8.42
N LEU A 22 -0.40 5.81 -7.73
CA LEU A 22 0.03 4.58 -7.10
C LEU A 22 -0.17 3.42 -8.08
N TRP A 23 0.94 2.85 -8.51
CA TRP A 23 0.97 1.67 -9.34
C TRP A 23 1.06 0.42 -8.49
N LEU A 24 0.19 -0.55 -8.75
CA LEU A 24 0.19 -1.84 -8.06
C LEU A 24 0.10 -2.97 -9.07
N LYS A 25 0.97 -3.96 -8.89
CA LYS A 25 1.07 -5.11 -9.78
C LYS A 25 1.15 -6.40 -8.96
N PRO A 26 0.23 -7.35 -9.13
CA PRO A 26 0.35 -8.66 -8.51
C PRO A 26 1.55 -9.40 -9.10
N LEU A 27 2.30 -10.09 -8.24
CA LEU A 27 3.44 -10.91 -8.62
C LEU A 27 3.09 -12.40 -8.61
N PRO A 28 3.78 -13.25 -9.39
CA PRO A 28 3.49 -14.69 -9.49
C PRO A 28 3.59 -15.47 -8.16
N ASP A 29 4.37 -14.98 -7.21
CA ASP A 29 4.62 -15.60 -5.91
C ASP A 29 3.66 -15.12 -4.80
N ARG A 30 2.52 -14.54 -5.21
CA ARG A 30 1.55 -13.86 -4.34
C ARG A 30 2.08 -12.57 -3.72
N GLY A 31 3.24 -12.10 -4.16
CA GLY A 31 3.73 -10.78 -3.79
C GLY A 31 2.99 -9.65 -4.49
N VAL A 32 3.32 -8.43 -4.08
CA VAL A 32 2.84 -7.19 -4.70
C VAL A 32 4.03 -6.34 -5.01
N TRP A 33 4.11 -5.90 -6.25
CA TRP A 33 4.96 -4.77 -6.59
C TRP A 33 4.14 -3.48 -6.48
N ALA A 34 4.72 -2.46 -5.84
CA ALA A 34 4.11 -1.17 -5.62
C ALA A 34 5.08 -0.04 -5.93
N TRP A 35 4.56 1.01 -6.55
CA TRP A 35 5.34 2.21 -6.83
C TRP A 35 4.46 3.46 -6.78
N LEU A 36 4.92 4.47 -6.04
CA LEU A 36 4.31 5.78 -6.03
C LEU A 36 5.05 6.66 -7.03
N GLU A 37 4.42 6.93 -8.16
CA GLU A 37 4.97 7.73 -9.25
C GLU A 37 5.28 9.15 -8.75
N GLY A 38 6.40 9.71 -9.22
CA GLY A 38 6.87 11.04 -8.82
C GLY A 38 7.71 11.06 -7.53
N THR A 39 7.84 9.93 -6.82
CA THR A 39 8.80 9.81 -5.71
C THR A 39 10.20 9.48 -6.21
N SER A 40 11.22 9.88 -5.45
CA SER A 40 12.62 9.49 -5.72
C SER A 40 12.97 8.11 -5.20
N LEU A 41 12.02 7.43 -4.52
CA LEU A 41 12.24 6.13 -3.95
C LEU A 41 12.02 5.03 -5.00
N GLU A 42 12.83 3.98 -4.92
CA GLU A 42 12.67 2.80 -5.77
C GLU A 42 11.30 2.13 -5.52
N PRO A 43 10.72 1.43 -6.51
CA PRO A 43 9.59 0.55 -6.27
C PRO A 43 9.87 -0.49 -5.18
N VAL A 44 8.81 -0.98 -4.55
CA VAL A 44 8.91 -2.01 -3.51
C VAL A 44 8.13 -3.25 -3.87
N VAL A 45 8.59 -4.36 -3.32
CA VAL A 45 7.96 -5.66 -3.39
C VAL A 45 7.56 -6.09 -1.98
N PHE A 46 6.30 -6.46 -1.82
CA PHE A 46 5.77 -7.16 -0.67
C PHE A 46 5.70 -8.64 -1.01
N THR A 47 6.13 -9.50 -0.10
CA THR A 47 5.77 -10.92 -0.14
C THR A 47 4.27 -11.10 0.10
N GLY A 48 3.70 -12.26 -0.23
CA GLY A 48 2.28 -12.51 0.05
C GLY A 48 1.88 -12.34 1.52
N ALA A 49 2.78 -12.67 2.45
CA ALA A 49 2.55 -12.44 3.88
C ALA A 49 2.55 -10.95 4.25
N GLU A 50 3.46 -10.16 3.68
CA GLU A 50 3.51 -8.70 3.90
C GLU A 50 2.31 -8.00 3.25
N ALA A 51 1.86 -8.48 2.08
CA ALA A 51 0.63 -7.99 1.44
C ALA A 51 -0.62 -8.30 2.27
N ASP A 52 -0.75 -9.51 2.83
CA ASP A 52 -1.85 -9.86 3.74
C ASP A 52 -1.86 -8.98 5.02
N GLN A 53 -0.68 -8.66 5.55
CA GLN A 53 -0.55 -7.71 6.68
C GLN A 53 -1.02 -6.31 6.29
N LEU A 54 -0.61 -5.83 5.11
CA LEU A 54 -0.98 -4.52 4.58
C LEU A 54 -2.50 -4.36 4.44
N LEU A 55 -3.19 -5.40 3.97
CA LEU A 55 -4.65 -5.38 3.81
C LEU A 55 -5.40 -5.39 5.12
N THR A 56 -4.91 -6.18 6.08
CA THR A 56 -5.47 -6.22 7.44
C THR A 56 -5.38 -4.84 8.07
N LEU A 57 -4.23 -4.19 7.91
CA LEU A 57 -3.97 -2.83 8.35
C LEU A 57 -4.92 -1.84 7.66
N TRP A 58 -5.05 -1.85 6.34
CA TRP A 58 -5.94 -0.92 5.62
C TRP A 58 -7.41 -1.08 6.02
N ARG A 59 -7.87 -2.32 6.24
CA ARG A 59 -9.22 -2.60 6.74
C ARG A 59 -9.43 -2.03 8.14
N ASP A 60 -8.44 -2.17 9.02
CA ASP A 60 -8.52 -1.64 10.38
C ASP A 60 -8.51 -0.10 10.40
N LEU A 61 -7.60 0.53 9.65
CA LEU A 61 -7.56 1.98 9.49
C LEU A 61 -8.90 2.50 8.96
N ARG A 62 -9.50 1.84 7.96
CA ARG A 62 -10.83 2.21 7.45
C ARG A 62 -11.91 2.11 8.51
N ARG A 63 -11.91 1.06 9.33
CA ARG A 63 -12.87 0.89 10.43
C ARG A 63 -12.72 2.01 11.45
N LYS A 64 -11.48 2.33 11.85
CA LYS A 64 -11.15 3.39 12.82
C LYS A 64 -11.50 4.77 12.29
N GLN A 65 -11.21 5.03 11.03
CA GLN A 65 -11.55 6.28 10.34
C GLN A 65 -13.07 6.51 10.31
N ARG A 66 -13.86 5.47 9.97
CA ARG A 66 -15.34 5.53 10.06
C ARG A 66 -15.86 5.81 11.49
N ALA A 67 -15.11 5.40 12.50
CA ALA A 67 -15.42 5.67 13.90
C ALA A 67 -14.91 7.05 14.38
N GLY A 68 -14.30 7.86 13.50
CA GLY A 68 -13.77 9.18 13.84
C GLY A 68 -12.49 9.16 14.67
N VAL A 69 -11.74 8.04 14.66
CA VAL A 69 -10.51 7.90 15.44
C VAL A 69 -9.34 8.56 14.70
N VAL A 70 -8.54 9.35 15.43
CA VAL A 70 -7.30 10.00 14.96
C VAL A 70 -6.09 9.30 15.58
N THR A 71 -5.01 9.13 14.80
CA THR A 71 -3.87 8.31 15.18
C THR A 71 -2.62 8.77 14.45
N ASP A 72 -1.59 9.18 15.18
CA ASP A 72 -0.38 9.73 14.56
C ASP A 72 0.46 8.63 13.88
N GLN A 73 0.52 7.42 14.47
CA GLN A 73 1.12 6.23 13.85
C GLN A 73 0.49 4.98 14.46
N GLN A 74 -0.06 4.09 13.63
CA GLN A 74 -0.64 2.86 14.14
C GLN A 74 0.11 1.62 13.73
N TRP A 75 0.61 1.57 12.50
CA TRP A 75 1.18 0.34 11.99
C TRP A 75 2.28 0.57 10.95
N CYS A 76 3.19 -0.38 10.92
CA CYS A 76 4.31 -0.44 10.00
C CYS A 76 4.24 -1.78 9.26
N VAL A 77 4.42 -1.75 7.95
CA VAL A 77 4.64 -2.93 7.12
C VAL A 77 6.03 -2.82 6.52
N VAL A 78 6.77 -3.93 6.48
CA VAL A 78 8.07 -3.95 5.83
C VAL A 78 7.86 -4.40 4.38
N ALA A 79 8.53 -3.72 3.47
CA ALA A 79 8.65 -4.13 2.07
C ALA A 79 10.12 -4.20 1.67
N THR A 80 10.38 -4.80 0.52
CA THR A 80 11.73 -4.96 -0.03
C THR A 80 11.87 -4.08 -1.25
N GLY A 81 12.90 -3.23 -1.31
CA GLY A 81 13.22 -2.47 -2.51
C GLY A 81 13.49 -3.39 -3.69
N GLU A 82 12.85 -3.14 -4.83
CA GLU A 82 12.92 -4.02 -5.99
C GLU A 82 14.34 -4.14 -6.55
N GLU A 83 15.06 -3.01 -6.65
CA GLU A 83 16.39 -2.99 -7.27
C GLU A 83 17.48 -3.29 -6.24
N SER A 84 17.34 -2.72 -5.04
CA SER A 84 18.38 -2.82 -4.01
C SER A 84 18.28 -4.09 -3.16
N GLY A 85 17.11 -4.73 -3.10
CA GLY A 85 16.81 -5.79 -2.14
C GLY A 85 16.76 -5.32 -0.68
N THR A 86 16.82 -4.00 -0.44
CA THR A 86 16.89 -3.43 0.91
C THR A 86 15.52 -3.42 1.56
N ARG A 87 15.42 -3.83 2.83
CA ARG A 87 14.16 -3.76 3.56
C ARG A 87 13.87 -2.33 4.01
N THR A 88 12.66 -1.88 3.74
CA THR A 88 12.15 -0.54 4.07
C THR A 88 10.85 -0.66 4.85
N ALA A 89 10.65 0.24 5.80
CA ALA A 89 9.40 0.34 6.53
C ALA A 89 8.45 1.32 5.83
N LEU A 90 7.18 0.94 5.77
CA LEU A 90 6.06 1.71 5.26
C LEU A 90 5.13 1.94 6.44
N VAL A 91 4.95 3.20 6.80
CA VAL A 91 4.22 3.58 8.01
C VAL A 91 2.89 4.19 7.61
N TYR A 92 1.83 3.72 8.28
CA TYR A 92 0.48 4.16 8.03
C TYR A 92 -0.15 4.76 9.29
N GLY A 93 -0.95 5.80 9.09
CA GLY A 93 -1.63 6.54 10.15
C GLY A 93 -3.04 6.97 9.77
N LEU A 94 -3.68 7.70 10.68
CA LEU A 94 -4.96 8.37 10.48
C LEU A 94 -4.83 9.81 10.94
N GLU A 95 -4.68 10.73 10.01
CA GLU A 95 -4.56 12.15 10.31
C GLU A 95 -5.69 12.91 9.64
N HIS A 96 -6.35 13.79 10.40
CA HIS A 96 -7.44 14.64 9.90
C HIS A 96 -8.56 13.89 9.15
N GLY A 97 -8.82 12.62 9.51
CA GLY A 97 -9.84 11.79 8.86
C GLY A 97 -9.37 11.08 7.58
N HIS A 98 -8.09 11.20 7.22
CA HIS A 98 -7.45 10.55 6.10
C HIS A 98 -6.53 9.43 6.56
N VAL A 99 -6.47 8.33 5.79
CA VAL A 99 -5.38 7.38 5.93
C VAL A 99 -4.13 8.04 5.38
N THR A 100 -3.07 8.09 6.17
CA THR A 100 -1.77 8.61 5.73
C THR A 100 -0.77 7.48 5.53
N TYR A 101 0.18 7.73 4.65
CA TYR A 101 1.26 6.83 4.30
C TYR A 101 2.56 7.61 4.19
N TRP A 102 3.67 7.06 4.69
CA TRP A 102 5.00 7.52 4.35
C TRP A 102 5.99 6.36 4.42
N ARG A 103 7.07 6.43 3.65
CA ARG A 103 8.13 5.42 3.68
C ARG A 103 9.35 5.90 4.45
N VAL A 104 9.95 5.02 5.25
CA VAL A 104 11.22 5.32 5.92
C VAL A 104 12.30 5.59 4.88
N GLY A 105 12.85 6.80 4.91
CA GLY A 105 13.80 7.32 3.91
C GLY A 105 13.24 8.47 3.07
N GLU A 106 11.93 8.68 3.04
CA GLU A 106 11.31 9.91 2.54
C GLU A 106 11.34 11.03 3.60
N PRO A 107 11.26 12.30 3.19
CA PRO A 107 10.83 13.37 4.07
C PRO A 107 9.56 12.95 4.81
N ARG A 108 9.47 13.26 6.11
CA ARG A 108 8.33 12.87 6.95
C ARG A 108 7.10 13.73 6.64
N ASP A 109 6.57 13.54 5.45
CA ASP A 109 5.46 14.27 4.89
C ASP A 109 4.37 13.25 4.47
N PRO A 110 3.34 13.06 5.31
CA PRO A 110 2.37 11.99 5.12
C PRO A 110 1.55 12.19 3.84
N VAL A 111 1.53 11.18 2.98
CA VAL A 111 0.68 11.16 1.78
C VAL A 111 -0.72 10.66 2.16
N PRO A 112 -1.78 11.48 2.06
CA PRO A 112 -3.16 11.04 2.27
C PRO A 112 -3.60 10.11 1.14
N LEU A 113 -3.95 8.88 1.51
CA LEU A 113 -4.48 7.90 0.58
C LEU A 113 -5.96 8.18 0.30
N ASP A 114 -6.34 8.17 -0.97
CA ASP A 114 -7.75 8.17 -1.35
C ASP A 114 -8.40 6.87 -0.86
N LEU A 115 -9.41 7.01 0.00
CA LEU A 115 -10.10 5.90 0.62
C LEU A 115 -10.94 5.10 -0.37
N ASN A 116 -11.36 5.71 -1.48
CA ASN A 116 -11.97 4.99 -2.59
C ASN A 116 -10.91 4.10 -3.25
N ALA A 117 -9.70 4.64 -3.49
CA ALA A 117 -8.59 3.86 -4.01
C ALA A 117 -8.21 2.71 -3.06
N ILE A 118 -8.09 2.94 -1.74
CA ILE A 118 -7.85 1.85 -0.76
C ILE A 118 -8.98 0.81 -0.80
N GLY A 119 -10.22 1.25 -0.97
CA GLY A 119 -11.38 0.36 -1.11
C GLY A 119 -11.29 -0.54 -2.36
N GLU A 120 -10.96 0.05 -3.50
CA GLU A 120 -10.74 -0.68 -4.74
C GLU A 120 -9.52 -1.61 -4.65
N LEU A 121 -8.46 -1.22 -3.95
CA LEU A 121 -7.28 -2.07 -3.70
C LEU A 121 -7.59 -3.28 -2.84
N ILE A 122 -8.35 -3.09 -1.76
CA ILE A 122 -8.81 -4.21 -0.94
C ILE A 122 -9.66 -5.17 -1.78
N LYS A 123 -10.56 -4.65 -2.63
CA LYS A 123 -11.40 -5.48 -3.50
C LYS A 123 -10.60 -6.22 -4.57
N ALA A 124 -9.75 -5.51 -5.30
CA ALA A 124 -8.88 -6.09 -6.32
C ALA A 124 -8.02 -7.21 -5.73
N TRP A 125 -7.51 -7.02 -4.51
CA TRP A 125 -6.77 -8.07 -3.82
C TRP A 125 -7.64 -9.25 -3.39
N ASP A 126 -8.82 -9.01 -2.83
CA ASP A 126 -9.76 -10.08 -2.50
C ASP A 126 -10.15 -10.90 -3.74
N GLU A 127 -10.23 -10.27 -4.92
CA GLU A 127 -10.47 -10.96 -6.19
C GLU A 127 -9.28 -11.78 -6.65
N VAL A 128 -8.05 -11.25 -6.59
CA VAL A 128 -6.81 -12.00 -6.87
C VAL A 128 -6.71 -13.22 -5.95
N ARG A 129 -7.04 -13.06 -4.67
CA ARG A 129 -7.08 -14.15 -3.69
C ARG A 129 -8.23 -15.11 -3.89
N GLY A 130 -9.41 -14.64 -4.28
CA GLY A 130 -10.64 -15.42 -4.40
C GLY A 130 -10.68 -16.29 -5.67
N LYS A 131 -9.86 -15.99 -6.67
CA LYS A 131 -9.75 -16.74 -7.92
C LYS A 131 -8.97 -18.06 -7.81
N GLU A 132 -8.37 -18.38 -6.67
CA GLU A 132 -7.66 -19.66 -6.45
C GLU A 132 -8.10 -20.35 -5.14
N PRO A 133 -8.36 -21.67 -5.13
CA PRO A 133 -8.77 -22.37 -3.92
C PRO A 133 -7.67 -22.31 -2.85
N TRP A 134 -8.02 -21.76 -1.69
CA TRP A 134 -7.17 -21.74 -0.50
C TRP A 134 -6.64 -23.15 -0.20
N ARG A 135 -5.32 -23.32 -0.25
CA ARG A 135 -4.61 -24.47 0.31
C ARG A 135 -3.80 -23.99 1.52
N PRO A 136 -4.03 -24.54 2.72
CA PRO A 136 -3.19 -24.23 3.87
C PRO A 136 -1.76 -24.71 3.60
N PRO A 137 -0.75 -24.06 4.20
CA PRO A 137 0.62 -24.57 4.18
C PRO A 137 0.66 -25.96 4.83
N ALA A 138 1.43 -26.86 4.23
CA ALA A 138 1.70 -28.22 4.72
C ALA A 138 2.57 -28.20 5.98
#